data_AF-A0A3D9VCN5-F1
#
_entry.id   AF-A0A3D9VCN5-F1
#
_cell.length_a   1.000
_cell.length_b   1.000
_cell.length_c   1.000
_cell.angle_alpha   90.00
_cell.angle_beta   90.00
_cell.angle_gamma   90.00
#
_symmetry.space_group_name_H-M   'P 1'
#
loop_
_entity.id
_entity.type
_entity.pdbx_description
1 polymer ?
#
loop_
_entity_poly.entity_id
_entity_poly.type
_entity_poly.pdbx_seq_one_letter_code
_entity_poly.pdbx_strand_id
1 'polypeptide(L)'
;MTSMLVASLREKAPLEALADIAAARETLEAEAALQVRRAREQGCSWEAIAAALGISRQAAHKKYAGRVEPRRRGRFWASGDR
;
A
#
# COMPACT_ATOMS: atom_id res chain seq x y z
N MET A 1 -1.27 13.74 13.44
CA MET A 1 -1.16 14.17 12.02
C MET A 1 -2.51 14.07 11.29
N THR A 2 -3.20 12.93 11.29
CA THR A 2 -4.49 12.75 10.57
C THR A 2 -5.60 13.74 10.98
N SER A 3 -5.65 14.15 12.24
CA SER A 3 -6.71 15.03 12.75
C SER A 3 -6.72 16.44 12.16
N MET A 4 -5.58 17.00 11.78
CA MET A 4 -5.50 18.36 11.22
C MET A 4 -5.91 18.40 9.74
N LEU A 5 -5.55 17.38 8.96
CA LEU A 5 -5.97 17.24 7.57
C LEU A 5 -7.50 17.15 7.46
N VAL A 6 -8.12 16.33 8.33
CA VAL A 6 -9.57 16.15 8.35
C VAL A 6 -10.30 17.43 8.72
N ALA A 7 -9.74 18.26 9.61
CA ALA A 7 -10.33 19.56 9.95
C ALA A 7 -10.37 20.49 8.73
N SER A 8 -9.24 20.65 8.01
CA SER A 8 -9.19 21.49 6.80
C SER A 8 -10.12 21.01 5.69
N LEU A 9 -10.27 19.69 5.50
CA LEU A 9 -11.19 19.14 4.49
C LEU A 9 -12.67 19.46 4.78
N ARG A 10 -13.06 19.65 6.05
CA ARG A 10 -14.44 20.00 6.44
C ARG A 10 -14.80 21.45 6.15
N GLU A 11 -13.79 22.33 6.06
CA GLU A 11 -13.98 23.76 5.80
C GLU A 11 -14.04 24.09 4.30
N LYS A 12 -13.57 23.17 3.44
CA LYS A 12 -13.56 23.30 1.98
C LYS A 12 -14.92 22.99 1.37
N ALA A 13 -15.15 23.51 0.16
CA ALA A 13 -16.30 23.09 -0.65
C ALA A 13 -16.25 21.57 -0.93
N PRO A 14 -17.39 20.85 -0.95
CA PRO A 14 -17.38 19.38 -1.04
C PRO A 14 -16.60 18.81 -2.23
N LEU A 15 -16.68 19.44 -3.40
CA LEU A 15 -15.96 19.00 -4.59
C LEU A 15 -14.45 19.22 -4.48
N GLU A 16 -14.02 20.33 -3.88
CA GLU A 16 -12.60 20.60 -3.61
C GLU A 16 -12.04 19.62 -2.59
N ALA A 17 -12.79 19.35 -1.51
CA ALA A 17 -12.41 18.37 -0.51
C ALA A 17 -12.26 16.96 -1.12
N LEU A 18 -13.15 16.57 -2.03
CA LEU A 18 -13.06 15.29 -2.73
C LEU A 18 -11.84 15.22 -3.68
N ALA A 19 -11.50 16.31 -4.36
CA ALA A 19 -10.30 16.38 -5.19
C ALA A 19 -9.03 16.25 -4.35
N ASP A 20 -8.96 16.94 -3.20
CA ASP A 20 -7.84 16.84 -2.27
C ASP A 20 -7.72 15.43 -1.68
N ILE A 21 -8.85 14.80 -1.31
CA ILE A 21 -8.88 13.41 -0.86
C ILE A 21 -8.37 12.46 -1.95
N ALA A 22 -8.75 12.68 -3.21
CA ALA A 22 -8.30 11.84 -4.32
C ALA A 22 -6.77 11.95 -4.52
N ALA A 23 -6.22 13.16 -4.51
CA ALA A 23 -4.78 13.39 -4.61
C ALA A 23 -4.00 12.79 -3.42
N ALA A 24 -4.56 12.92 -2.20
CA ALA A 24 -3.97 12.32 -1.01
C ALA A 24 -3.98 10.78 -1.09
N ARG A 25 -5.07 10.17 -1.58
CA ARG A 25 -5.14 8.72 -1.80
C ARG A 25 -4.11 8.25 -2.81
N GLU A 26 -3.94 8.95 -3.93
CA GLU A 26 -2.92 8.60 -4.92
C GLU A 26 -1.51 8.61 -4.31
N THR A 27 -1.20 9.67 -3.56
CA THR A 27 0.10 9.80 -2.88
C THR A 27 0.31 8.67 -1.86
N LEU A 28 -0.68 8.38 -1.03
CA LEU A 28 -0.63 7.29 -0.06
C LEU A 28 -0.50 5.92 -0.73
N GLU A 29 -1.14 5.71 -1.88
CA GLU A 29 -1.02 4.47 -2.65
C GLU A 29 0.38 4.27 -3.24
N ALA A 30 1.00 5.36 -3.74
CA ALA A 30 2.38 5.33 -4.23
C ALA A 30 3.36 4.98 -3.10
N GLU A 31 3.19 5.62 -1.94
CA GLU A 31 4.01 5.34 -0.75
C GLU A 31 3.79 3.91 -0.23
N ALA A 32 2.53 3.44 -0.18
CA ALA A 32 2.23 2.06 0.19
C ALA A 32 2.94 1.06 -0.74
N ALA A 33 2.93 1.29 -2.06
CA ALA A 33 3.66 0.43 -3.00
C ALA A 33 5.17 0.41 -2.74
N LEU A 34 5.77 1.56 -2.41
CA LEU A 34 7.18 1.65 -2.02
C LEU A 34 7.47 0.84 -0.74
N GLN A 35 6.63 0.97 0.28
CA GLN A 35 6.80 0.25 1.54
C GLN A 35 6.58 -1.26 1.37
N VAL A 36 5.60 -1.67 0.56
CA VAL A 36 5.40 -3.10 0.21
C VAL A 36 6.66 -3.64 -0.47
N ARG A 37 7.27 -2.89 -1.40
CA ARG A 37 8.53 -3.31 -2.03
C ARG A 37 9.63 -3.52 -1.00
N ARG A 38 9.84 -2.54 -0.11
CA ARG A 38 10.84 -2.63 0.97
C ARG A 38 10.57 -3.81 1.92
N ALA A 39 9.31 -4.06 2.28
CA ALA A 39 8.92 -5.19 3.11
C ALA A 39 9.21 -6.53 2.41
N ARG A 40 8.92 -6.64 1.10
CA ARG A 40 9.28 -7.83 0.31
C ARG A 40 10.78 -8.03 0.18
N GLU A 41 11.56 -6.96 0.00
CA GLU A 41 13.03 -6.99 0.00
C GLU A 41 13.61 -7.46 1.35
N GLN A 42 12.93 -7.15 2.46
CA GLN A 42 13.27 -7.61 3.81
C GLN A 42 12.78 -9.04 4.12
N GLY A 43 12.13 -9.71 3.15
CA GLY A 43 11.64 -11.07 3.32
C GLY A 43 10.29 -11.18 4.02
N CYS A 44 9.57 -10.09 4.29
CA CYS A 44 8.24 -10.15 4.88
C CYS A 44 7.27 -10.90 3.95
N SER A 45 6.46 -11.80 4.52
CA SER A 45 5.46 -12.53 3.75
C SER A 45 4.32 -11.63 3.28
N TRP A 46 3.64 -12.05 2.20
CA TRP A 46 2.46 -11.35 1.71
C TRP A 46 1.33 -11.30 2.74
N GLU A 47 1.28 -12.27 3.65
CA GLU A 47 0.31 -12.31 4.74
C GLU A 47 0.60 -11.24 5.79
N ALA A 48 1.85 -11.14 6.25
CA ALA A 48 2.26 -10.09 7.18
C ALA A 48 2.03 -8.68 6.61
N ILE A 49 2.34 -8.48 5.33
CA ILE A 49 2.10 -7.21 4.62
C ILE A 49 0.60 -6.90 4.54
N ALA A 50 -0.22 -7.90 4.21
CA ALA A 50 -1.66 -7.72 4.09
C ALA A 50 -2.30 -7.41 5.45
N ALA A 51 -1.86 -8.07 6.51
CA ALA A 51 -2.27 -7.79 7.88
C ALA A 51 -1.95 -6.35 8.29
N ALA A 52 -0.73 -5.86 8.00
CA ALA A 52 -0.35 -4.47 8.27
C ALA A 52 -1.17 -3.44 7.48
N LEU A 53 -1.58 -3.78 6.26
CA LEU A 53 -2.44 -2.95 5.41
C LEU A 53 -3.94 -3.06 5.73
N GLY A 54 -4.34 -4.00 6.60
CA GLY A 54 -5.75 -4.27 6.92
C GLY A 54 -6.56 -4.83 5.74
N ILE A 55 -5.91 -5.52 4.80
CA ILE A 55 -6.55 -6.13 3.62
C ILE A 55 -6.28 -7.62 3.56
N SER A 56 -7.00 -8.35 2.71
CA SER A 56 -6.71 -9.77 2.50
C SER A 56 -5.38 -9.96 1.74
N ARG A 57 -4.71 -11.09 1.98
CA ARG A 57 -3.49 -11.49 1.26
C ARG A 57 -3.67 -11.44 -0.25
N GLN A 58 -4.83 -11.91 -0.74
CA GLN A 58 -5.15 -11.91 -2.17
C GLN A 58 -5.31 -10.49 -2.72
N ALA A 59 -5.93 -9.58 -1.96
CA ALA A 59 -6.06 -8.17 -2.35
C ALA A 59 -4.68 -7.49 -2.40
N ALA A 60 -3.83 -7.72 -1.40
CA ALA A 60 -2.46 -7.21 -1.38
C ALA A 60 -1.66 -7.70 -2.60
N HIS A 61 -1.70 -9.02 -2.85
CA HIS A 61 -1.00 -9.61 -3.99
C HIS A 61 -1.50 -9.05 -5.33
N LYS A 62 -2.82 -9.00 -5.53
CA LYS A 62 -3.42 -8.44 -6.76
C LYS A 62 -3.01 -6.98 -6.99
N LYS A 63 -2.92 -6.20 -5.92
CA LYS A 63 -2.67 -4.75 -6.00
C LYS A 63 -1.20 -4.38 -6.16
N TYR A 64 -0.28 -5.13 -5.52
CA TYR A 64 1.11 -4.73 -5.42
C TYR A 64 2.11 -5.70 -6.09
N ALA A 65 1.77 -6.98 -6.32
CA ALA A 65 2.75 -7.95 -6.82
C ALA A 65 3.37 -7.57 -8.17
N GLY A 66 2.58 -7.04 -9.12
CA GLY A 66 3.09 -6.62 -10.44
C GLY A 66 3.97 -5.36 -10.42
N ARG A 67 3.93 -4.57 -9.35
CA ARG A 67 4.75 -3.35 -9.17
C ARG A 67 6.02 -3.61 -8.35
N VAL A 68 6.00 -4.66 -7.53
CA VAL A 68 7.06 -4.99 -6.58
C VAL A 68 8.03 -6.01 -7.15
N GLU A 69 7.54 -6.97 -7.94
CA GLU A 69 8.36 -8.02 -8.52
C GLU A 69 8.75 -7.63 -9.97
N PRO A 70 9.97 -7.11 -10.24
CA PRO A 70 10.50 -7.17 -11.58
C PRO A 70 10.67 -8.64 -11.96
N ARG A 71 10.54 -8.98 -13.25
CA ARG A 71 10.63 -10.35 -13.81
C ARG A 71 11.95 -11.09 -13.46
N ARG A 72 12.21 -11.43 -12.20
CA ARG A 72 13.34 -12.24 -11.75
C ARG A 72 12.98 -13.70 -11.88
N ARG A 73 13.11 -14.19 -13.12
CA ARG A 73 13.27 -15.62 -13.41
C ARG A 73 14.55 -16.08 -12.69
N GLY A 74 14.39 -16.81 -11.60
CA GLY A 74 15.50 -17.46 -10.90
C GLY A 74 15.93 -16.81 -9.59
N ARG A 75 15.12 -16.98 -8.54
CA ARG A 75 15.63 -17.41 -7.23
C ARG A 75 14.46 -17.94 -6.40
N PHE A 76 14.61 -19.19 -5.98
CA PHE A 76 13.70 -19.95 -5.13
C PHE A 76 13.59 -19.24 -3.77
N TRP A 77 12.44 -18.64 -3.49
CA TRP A 77 12.07 -18.25 -2.14
C TRP A 77 11.59 -19.50 -1.44
N ALA A 78 12.41 -20.01 -0.52
CA ALA A 78 12.05 -21.12 0.34
C ALA A 78 10.79 -20.76 1.14
N SER A 79 9.78 -21.62 1.02
CA SER A 79 8.56 -21.61 1.82
C SER A 79 8.90 -21.50 3.32
N GLY A 80 8.26 -20.56 3.99
CA GLY A 80 8.45 -20.32 5.42
C GLY A 80 7.32 -19.48 6.02
N ASP A 81 6.07 -19.80 5.69
CA ASP A 81 4.92 -19.43 6.53
C ASP A 81 4.24 -20.74 6.93
N ARG A 82 4.44 -21.12 8.20
CA ARG A 82 3.71 -22.15 8.93
C ARG A 82 3.11 -21.48 10.15
#